data_AF-A0A2H0J463-F1
#
_entry.id   AF-A0A2H0J463-F1
#
_cell.length_a   1.000
_cell.length_b   1.000
_cell.length_c   1.000
_cell.angle_alpha   90.00
_cell.angle_beta   90.00
_cell.angle_gamma   90.00
#
_symmetry.space_group_name_H-M   'P 1'
#
loop_
_entity.id
_entity.type
_entity.pdbx_description
1 polymer ?
#
loop_
_entity_poly.entity_id
_entity_poly.type
_entity_poly.pdbx_seq_one_letter_code
_entity_poly.pdbx_strand_id
1 'polypeptide(L)'
;MGLVLTIPIILFVGVLTRVYLGKQLLRAGDWLLSQIPVGNAVYKGLKQLLQTLFGQESAKYSRVVLVEFPSKNQYAIAFVTGESTEMPEAMADDHFIRVYIPTAPNPTSGYLLMVKE
;
A
#
# COMPACT_ATOMS: atom_id res chain seq x y z
N MET A 1 -22.28 27.76 58.77
CA MET A 1 -21.36 28.61 57.99
C MET A 1 -20.20 27.84 57.37
N GLY A 2 -19.53 26.92 58.07
CA GLY A 2 -18.40 26.14 57.50
C GLY A 2 -18.73 25.34 56.23
N LEU A 3 -19.86 24.63 56.20
CA LEU A 3 -20.25 23.80 55.04
C LEU A 3 -20.39 24.59 53.73
N VAL A 4 -20.93 25.81 53.82
CA VAL A 4 -21.14 26.70 52.66
C VAL A 4 -19.80 27.16 52.07
N LEU A 5 -18.74 27.20 52.88
CA LEU A 5 -17.40 27.61 52.49
C LEU A 5 -16.56 26.42 51.98
N THR A 6 -16.80 25.22 52.52
CA THR A 6 -16.09 23.99 52.09
C THR A 6 -16.48 23.54 50.68
N ILE A 7 -17.76 23.63 50.31
CA ILE A 7 -18.25 23.22 48.98
C ILE A 7 -17.53 23.95 47.83
N PRO A 8 -17.45 25.30 47.80
CA PRO A 8 -16.77 26.02 46.73
C PRO A 8 -15.26 25.76 46.74
N ILE A 9 -14.63 25.55 47.90
CA ILE A 9 -13.21 25.21 47.98
C ILE A 9 -12.94 23.84 47.34
N ILE A 10 -13.74 22.82 47.65
CA ILE A 10 -13.57 21.47 47.08
C ILE A 10 -13.79 21.51 45.56
N LEU A 11 -14.82 22.23 45.09
CA LEU A 11 -15.07 22.41 43.66
C LEU A 11 -13.91 23.13 42.97
N PHE A 12 -13.39 24.20 43.57
CA PHE A 12 -12.28 24.97 43.04
C PHE A 12 -11.01 24.11 42.93
N VAL A 13 -10.67 23.38 44.00
CA VAL A 13 -9.55 22.45 44.01
C VAL A 13 -9.75 21.35 42.97
N GLY A 14 -10.93 20.75 42.87
CA GLY A 14 -11.22 19.70 41.89
C GLY A 14 -11.06 20.17 40.44
N VAL A 15 -11.53 21.38 40.12
CA VAL A 15 -11.33 22.00 38.80
C VAL A 15 -9.85 22.25 38.53
N LEU A 16 -9.12 22.80 39.51
CA LEU A 16 -7.69 23.08 39.38
C LEU A 16 -6.88 21.80 39.16
N THR A 17 -7.18 20.76 39.93
CA THR A 17 -6.61 19.41 39.79
C THR A 17 -6.89 18.87 38.39
N ARG A 18 -8.13 18.93 37.90
CA ARG A 18 -8.48 18.43 36.56
C ARG A 18 -7.74 19.17 35.44
N VAL A 19 -7.61 20.50 35.55
CA VAL A 19 -6.89 21.33 34.57
C VAL A 19 -5.39 21.02 34.58
N TYR A 20 -4.79 20.88 35.77
CA TYR A 20 -3.36 20.61 35.91
C TYR A 20 -3.00 19.18 35.48
N LEU A 21 -3.70 18.17 36.01
CA LEU A 21 -3.47 16.76 35.64
C LEU A 21 -3.80 16.51 34.17
N GLY A 22 -4.87 17.12 33.64
CA GLY A 22 -5.21 17.01 32.22
C GLY A 22 -4.09 17.52 31.32
N LYS A 23 -3.52 18.69 31.63
CA LYS A 23 -2.38 19.25 30.88
C LYS A 23 -1.12 18.39 31.02
N GLN A 24 -0.87 17.81 32.20
CA GLN A 24 0.27 16.93 32.44
C GLN A 24 0.17 15.62 31.64
N LEU A 25 -1.01 14.99 31.62
CA LEU A 25 -1.31 13.79 30.83
C LEU A 25 -1.19 14.04 29.32
N LEU A 26 -1.71 15.17 28.84
CA LEU A 26 -1.59 15.56 27.44
C LEU A 26 -0.12 15.77 27.05
N ARG A 27 0.67 16.47 27.87
CA ARG A 27 2.11 16.64 27.62
C ARG A 27 2.88 15.32 27.65
N ALA A 28 2.54 14.41 28.55
CA ALA A 28 3.15 13.08 28.60
C ALA A 28 2.79 12.24 27.35
N GLY A 29 1.54 12.34 26.89
CA GLY A 29 1.07 11.74 25.64
C GLY A 29 1.78 12.32 24.41
N ASP A 30 1.86 13.65 24.30
CA ASP A 30 2.58 14.33 23.23
C ASP A 30 4.08 13.98 23.24
N TRP A 31 4.71 13.88 24.41
CA TRP A 31 6.10 13.46 24.52
C TRP A 31 6.30 12.00 24.07
N LEU A 32 5.40 11.10 24.48
CA LEU A 32 5.44 9.69 24.04
C LEU A 32 5.21 9.55 22.52
N LEU A 33 4.24 10.30 21.97
CA LEU A 33 3.93 10.35 20.55
C LEU A 33 5.07 10.98 19.73
N SER A 34 5.69 12.05 20.23
CA SER A 34 6.82 12.72 19.56
C SER A 34 8.13 11.93 19.62
N GLN A 35 8.32 11.08 20.63
CA GLN A 35 9.40 10.08 20.66
C GLN A 35 9.16 8.94 19.67
N ILE A 36 7.94 8.79 19.16
CA ILE A 36 7.62 7.93 18.03
C ILE A 36 7.36 8.84 16.81
N PRO A 37 8.38 9.50 16.23
CA PRO A 37 8.27 10.22 14.95
C PRO A 37 8.06 9.26 13.75
N VAL A 38 7.64 8.03 14.04
CA VAL A 38 7.73 6.84 13.21
C VAL A 38 6.35 6.17 13.15
N GLY A 39 5.24 6.86 13.47
CA GLY A 39 3.89 6.29 13.32
C GLY A 39 3.70 5.66 11.93
N ASN A 40 4.20 6.33 10.89
CA ASN A 40 4.24 5.81 9.53
C ASN A 40 5.22 4.65 9.33
N ALA A 41 6.42 4.66 9.93
CA ALA A 41 7.42 3.62 9.68
C ALA A 41 7.23 2.37 10.57
N VAL A 42 6.66 2.50 11.77
CA VAL A 42 6.20 1.38 12.61
C VAL A 42 4.96 0.76 11.99
N TYR A 43 3.99 1.57 11.53
CA TYR A 43 2.83 1.06 10.81
C TYR A 43 3.22 0.38 9.50
N LYS A 44 4.13 0.98 8.71
CA LYS A 44 4.68 0.34 7.50
C LYS A 44 5.47 -0.92 7.82
N GLY A 45 6.31 -0.91 8.85
CA GLY A 45 7.08 -2.09 9.26
C GLY A 45 6.19 -3.24 9.72
N LEU A 46 5.19 -2.94 10.54
CA LEU A 46 4.19 -3.91 10.97
C LEU A 46 3.35 -4.41 9.78
N LYS A 47 2.89 -3.51 8.90
CA LYS A 47 2.20 -3.89 7.67
C LYS A 47 3.06 -4.76 6.76
N GLN A 48 4.36 -4.49 6.66
CA GLN A 48 5.29 -5.26 5.84
C GLN A 48 5.57 -6.64 6.43
N LEU A 49 5.70 -6.76 7.76
CA LEU A 49 5.78 -8.05 8.45
C LEU A 49 4.49 -8.86 8.26
N LEU A 50 3.32 -8.22 8.42
CA LEU A 50 2.03 -8.84 8.17
C LEU A 50 1.88 -9.24 6.69
N GLN A 51 2.33 -8.42 5.74
CA GLN A 51 2.36 -8.80 4.32
C GLN A 51 3.35 -9.93 4.03
N THR A 52 4.46 -10.05 4.76
CA THR A 52 5.41 -11.15 4.53
C THR A 52 4.88 -12.46 5.12
N LEU A 53 4.20 -12.39 6.28
CA LEU A 53 3.70 -13.57 7.00
C LEU A 53 2.31 -14.02 6.52
N PHE A 54 1.44 -13.09 6.15
CA PHE A 54 0.06 -13.35 5.69
C PHE A 54 -0.16 -13.00 4.22
N GLY A 55 0.66 -12.12 3.65
CA GLY A 55 0.61 -11.74 2.24
C GLY A 55 1.54 -12.61 1.39
N GLN A 56 1.28 -13.91 1.36
CA GLN A 56 1.30 -14.58 0.05
C GLN A 56 0.07 -14.09 -0.74
N GLU A 57 -0.13 -12.78 -0.88
CA GLU A 57 -0.92 -12.31 -2.02
C GLU A 57 -0.04 -12.58 -3.20
N SER A 58 -0.41 -13.65 -3.91
CA SER A 58 0.02 -13.99 -5.24
C SER A 58 0.50 -12.74 -5.95
N ALA A 59 1.83 -12.63 -6.04
CA ALA A 59 2.46 -12.39 -7.30
C ALA A 59 1.53 -11.60 -8.23
N LYS A 60 1.63 -10.27 -8.22
CA LYS A 60 1.21 -9.41 -9.34
C LYS A 60 2.00 -9.73 -10.63
N TYR A 61 2.46 -10.98 -10.75
CA TYR A 61 2.98 -11.64 -11.93
C TYR A 61 1.74 -12.25 -12.60
N SER A 62 1.23 -11.53 -13.59
CA SER A 62 1.60 -11.88 -14.96
C SER A 62 0.93 -13.19 -15.35
N ARG A 63 -0.32 -13.10 -15.80
CA ARG A 63 -0.93 -14.18 -16.60
C ARG A 63 0.13 -14.61 -17.63
N VAL A 64 0.54 -15.87 -17.56
CA VAL A 64 1.54 -16.43 -18.48
C VAL A 64 0.77 -16.95 -19.68
N VAL A 65 1.16 -16.50 -20.86
CA VAL A 65 0.54 -16.92 -22.12
C VAL A 65 1.61 -17.48 -23.04
N LEU A 66 1.18 -18.40 -23.90
CA LEU A 66 2.01 -18.92 -24.96
C LEU A 66 1.67 -18.15 -26.24
N VAL A 67 2.64 -17.46 -26.82
CA VAL A 67 2.44 -16.62 -28.00
C VAL A 67 3.28 -17.13 -29.16
N GLU A 68 2.72 -17.06 -30.36
CA GLU A 68 3.43 -17.47 -31.57
C GLU A 68 4.46 -16.38 -31.95
N PHE A 69 5.75 -16.66 -31.78
CA PHE A 69 6.85 -15.73 -32.02
C PHE A 69 8.17 -16.47 -32.26
N PRO A 70 9.06 -16.00 -33.17
CA PRO A 70 8.86 -14.89 -34.12
C PRO A 70 8.08 -15.26 -35.39
N SER A 71 7.89 -16.55 -35.66
CA SER A 71 7.32 -17.07 -36.91
C SER A 71 6.26 -18.15 -36.63
N LYS A 72 5.48 -18.51 -37.66
CA LYS A 72 4.46 -19.56 -37.54
C LYS A 72 5.03 -20.88 -37.01
N ASN A 73 4.27 -21.56 -36.15
CA ASN A 73 4.61 -22.77 -35.40
C ASN A 73 5.79 -22.64 -34.42
N GLN A 74 6.20 -21.42 -34.05
CA GLN A 74 7.19 -21.18 -32.99
C GLN A 74 6.53 -20.46 -31.83
N TYR A 75 6.72 -20.95 -30.61
CA TYR A 75 6.02 -20.46 -29.43
C TYR A 75 7.00 -19.95 -28.39
N ALA A 76 6.69 -18.79 -27.82
CA ALA A 76 7.41 -18.18 -26.72
C ALA A 76 6.50 -18.03 -25.51
N ILE A 77 7.08 -18.16 -24.32
CA ILE A 77 6.40 -17.87 -23.07
C ILE A 77 6.43 -16.34 -22.88
N ALA A 78 5.27 -15.75 -22.62
CA ALA A 78 5.13 -14.33 -22.40
C ALA A 78 4.31 -14.02 -21.15
N PHE A 79 4.53 -12.83 -20.61
CA PHE A 79 3.86 -12.31 -19.43
C PHE A 79 2.91 -11.18 -19.80
N VAL A 80 1.63 -11.29 -19.44
CA VAL A 80 0.66 -10.20 -19.67
C VAL A 80 0.99 -9.02 -18.77
N THR A 81 1.23 -7.86 -19.39
CA THR A 81 1.61 -6.60 -18.73
C THR A 81 0.45 -5.60 -18.63
N GLY A 82 -0.64 -5.82 -19.39
CA GLY A 82 -1.87 -5.05 -19.29
C GLY A 82 -2.69 -5.09 -20.58
N GLU A 83 -3.93 -4.63 -20.49
CA GLU A 83 -4.81 -4.42 -21.66
C GLU A 83 -4.38 -3.14 -22.40
N SER A 84 -4.57 -3.11 -23.71
CA SER A 84 -4.27 -1.91 -24.51
C SER A 84 -5.46 -0.95 -24.45
N THR A 85 -5.25 0.23 -23.89
CA THR A 85 -6.32 1.25 -23.72
C THR A 85 -6.31 2.28 -24.87
N GLU A 86 -5.22 2.37 -25.63
CA GLU A 86 -5.03 3.40 -26.66
C GLU A 86 -4.50 2.74 -27.95
N MET A 87 -5.44 2.28 -28.79
CA MET A 87 -5.16 1.72 -30.11
C MET A 87 -5.56 2.74 -31.19
N PRO A 88 -4.80 2.86 -32.30
CA PRO A 88 -5.26 3.61 -33.47
C PRO A 88 -6.59 3.05 -33.98
N GLU A 89 -7.51 3.91 -34.43
CA GLU A 89 -8.89 3.56 -34.84
C GLU A 89 -8.98 2.38 -35.84
N ALA A 90 -7.94 2.16 -36.64
CA ALA A 90 -7.83 1.04 -37.57
C ALA A 90 -7.72 -0.36 -36.91
N MET A 91 -7.47 -0.44 -35.60
CA MET A 91 -7.31 -1.69 -34.84
C MET A 91 -8.28 -1.79 -33.65
N ALA A 92 -9.28 -0.91 -33.61
CA ALA A 92 -10.18 -0.77 -32.45
C ALA A 92 -11.22 -1.89 -32.30
N ASP A 93 -11.50 -2.64 -33.38
CA ASP A 93 -12.51 -3.72 -33.37
C ASP A 93 -11.99 -5.04 -32.77
N ASP A 94 -10.67 -5.14 -32.56
CA ASP A 94 -10.02 -6.34 -32.03
C ASP A 94 -9.48 -6.06 -30.61
N HIS A 95 -9.72 -7.00 -29.69
CA HIS A 95 -9.17 -6.93 -28.34
C HIS A 95 -7.68 -7.33 -28.37
N PHE A 96 -6.80 -6.41 -27.97
CA PHE A 96 -5.36 -6.66 -27.89
C PHE A 96 -4.84 -6.56 -26.45
N ILE A 97 -3.92 -7.46 -26.12
CA ILE A 97 -3.21 -7.50 -24.85
C ILE A 97 -1.71 -7.23 -25.06
N ARG A 98 -1.09 -6.55 -24.09
CA ARG A 98 0.35 -6.32 -24.07
C ARG A 98 1.05 -7.47 -23.36
N VAL A 99 1.98 -8.12 -24.05
CA VAL A 99 2.73 -9.27 -23.55
C VAL A 99 4.24 -9.00 -23.61
N TYR A 100 4.96 -9.35 -22.55
CA TYR A 100 6.41 -9.26 -22.48
C TYR A 100 7.04 -10.64 -22.63
N ILE A 101 7.85 -10.83 -23.66
CA ILE A 101 8.64 -12.03 -23.92
C ILE A 101 10.05 -11.80 -23.39
N PRO A 102 10.47 -12.42 -22.27
CA PRO A 102 11.84 -12.30 -21.79
C PRO A 102 12.81 -13.07 -22.69
N THR A 103 14.03 -12.57 -22.85
CA THR A 103 15.12 -13.37 -23.41
C THR A 103 15.85 -14.11 -22.30
N ALA A 104 15.92 -15.43 -22.37
CA ALA A 104 16.79 -16.20 -21.48
C ALA A 104 18.28 -15.97 -21.85
N PRO A 105 19.22 -16.02 -20.90
CA PRO A 105 19.03 -16.25 -19.46
C PRO A 105 18.76 -14.97 -18.65
N ASN A 106 18.92 -13.78 -19.25
CA ASN A 106 18.81 -12.51 -18.54
C ASN A 106 17.46 -11.82 -18.81
N PRO A 107 16.48 -11.89 -17.89
CA PRO A 107 15.11 -11.41 -18.11
C PRO A 107 14.98 -9.88 -18.12
N THR A 108 16.08 -9.12 -17.99
CA THR A 108 16.06 -7.66 -18.14
C THR A 108 15.93 -7.19 -19.59
N SER A 109 16.21 -8.06 -20.57
CA SER A 109 15.95 -7.80 -21.98
C SER A 109 14.82 -8.70 -22.50
N GLY A 110 14.07 -8.18 -23.48
CA GLY A 110 12.90 -8.87 -24.02
C GLY A 110 12.16 -8.04 -25.06
N TYR A 111 11.13 -8.64 -25.64
CA TYR A 111 10.24 -7.98 -26.60
C TYR A 111 8.92 -7.68 -25.92
N LEU A 112 8.43 -6.45 -26.07
CA LEU A 112 7.05 -6.10 -25.73
C LEU A 112 6.23 -6.17 -27.01
N LEU A 113 5.26 -7.07 -27.05
CA LEU A 113 4.37 -7.26 -28.19
C LEU A 113 2.94 -6.94 -27.79
N MET A 114 2.15 -6.50 -28.78
CA MET A 114 0.70 -6.48 -28.67
C MET A 114 0.18 -7.66 -29.48
N VAL A 115 -0.53 -8.57 -28.83
CA VAL A 115 -1.13 -9.74 -29.47
C VAL A 115 -2.64 -9.65 -29.31
N LYS A 116 -3.36 -10.08 -30.34
CA LYS A 116 -4.81 -10.23 -30.27
C LYS A 116 -5.13 -11.32 -29.25
N GLU A 117 -6.12 -11.07 -28.39
CA GLU A 117 -6.61 -12.07 -27.41
C GLU A 117 -7.19 -13.31 -28.11
#